data_AF-A0A7R9R615-F1
#
_entry.id   AF-A0A7R9R615-F1
#
_cell.length_a   1.000
_cell.length_b   1.000
_cell.length_c   1.000
_cell.angle_alpha   90.00
_cell.angle_beta   90.00
_cell.angle_gamma   90.00
#
_symmetry.space_group_name_H-M   'P 1'
#
loop_
_entity.id
_entity.type
_entity.pdbx_description
1 polymer ?
#
loop_
_entity_poly.entity_id
_entity_poly.type
_entity_poly.pdbx_seq_one_letter_code
_entity_poly.pdbx_strand_id
1 'polypeptide(L)' 'MPTCKDCKFYEPIDETKGNCFGHEVLADMDVEKCPQKAFQPK' A
#
# COMPACT_ATOMS: atom_id res chain seq x y z
N MET A 1 -9.49 8.24 4.01
CA MET A 1 -8.10 8.18 4.53
C MET A 1 -7.19 7.76 3.38
N PRO A 2 -5.89 8.08 3.40
CA PRO A 2 -4.99 7.58 2.36
C PRO A 2 -4.91 6.06 2.43
N THR A 3 -4.55 5.45 1.32
CA THR A 3 -4.52 4.00 1.13
C THR A 3 -3.15 3.55 0.63
N CYS A 4 -2.92 2.24 0.61
CA CYS A 4 -1.67 1.68 0.09
C CYS A 4 -1.33 2.19 -1.32
N LYS A 5 -2.29 2.33 -2.23
CA LYS A 5 -2.02 2.86 -3.59
C LYS A 5 -1.44 4.28 -3.61
N ASP A 6 -1.74 5.06 -2.57
CA ASP A 6 -1.27 6.45 -2.39
C ASP A 6 0.16 6.49 -1.80
N CYS A 7 0.74 5.33 -1.44
CA CYS A 7 2.07 5.20 -0.84
C CYS A 7 3.16 4.99 -1.90
N LYS A 8 4.25 5.76 -1.88
CA LYS A 8 5.35 5.66 -2.85
C LYS A 8 6.02 4.28 -2.94
N PHE A 9 5.91 3.47 -1.89
CA PHE A 9 6.47 2.12 -1.81
C PHE A 9 5.52 1.04 -2.33
N TYR A 10 4.26 1.38 -2.61
CA TYR A 10 3.30 0.45 -3.17
C TYR A 10 3.53 0.29 -4.68
N GLU A 11 3.73 -0.96 -5.07
CA GLU A 11 3.89 -1.42 -6.44
C GLU A 11 2.63 -2.18 -6.87
N PRO A 12 1.83 -1.67 -7.83
CA PRO A 12 0.62 -2.38 -8.27
C PRO A 12 0.96 -3.71 -8.93
N ILE A 13 0.24 -4.78 -8.55
CA ILE A 13 0.29 -6.10 -9.22
C ILE A 13 -0.93 -6.23 -10.14
N ASP A 14 -2.11 -5.89 -9.63
CA ASP A 14 -3.37 -5.82 -10.38
C ASP A 14 -4.24 -4.64 -9.90
N GLU A 15 -5.51 -4.59 -10.34
CA GLU A 15 -6.44 -3.51 -10.02
C GLU A 15 -6.84 -3.43 -8.53
N THR A 16 -6.66 -4.52 -7.78
CA THR A 16 -7.12 -4.68 -6.39
C THR A 16 -5.98 -4.83 -5.40
N LYS A 17 -4.80 -5.28 -5.83
CA LYS A 17 -3.67 -5.60 -4.97
C LYS A 17 -2.33 -5.21 -5.57
N GLY A 18 -1.36 -5.05 -4.68
CA GLY A 18 0.01 -4.73 -5.04
C GLY A 18 1.01 -5.33 -4.06
N ASN A 19 2.28 -5.18 -4.41
CA ASN A 19 3.41 -5.52 -3.57
C ASN A 19 3.81 -4.31 -2.72
N CYS A 20 4.10 -4.55 -1.46
CA CYS A 20 4.66 -3.58 -0.53
C CYS A 20 5.70 -4.29 0.34
N PHE A 21 6.99 -3.97 0.13
CA PHE A 21 8.12 -4.62 0.81
C PHE A 21 8.16 -6.16 0.68
N GLY A 22 7.74 -6.70 -0.47
CA GLY A 22 7.70 -8.15 -0.69
C GLY A 22 6.45 -8.85 -0.15
N HIS A 23 5.48 -8.08 0.35
CA HIS A 23 4.18 -8.59 0.80
C HIS A 23 3.06 -8.13 -0.13
N GLU A 24 2.14 -9.04 -0.45
CA GLU A 24 0.90 -8.71 -1.16
C GLU A 24 -0.05 -7.95 -0.22
N VAL A 25 -0.50 -6.77 -0.63
CA VAL A 25 -1.43 -5.91 0.11
C VAL A 25 -2.53 -5.40 -0.82
N LEU A 26 -3.72 -5.14 -0.26
CA LEU A 26 -4.82 -4.55 -1.02
C LEU A 26 -4.53 -3.08 -1.34
N ALA A 27 -4.91 -2.63 -2.53
CA ALA A 27 -4.70 -1.26 -3.00
C ALA A 27 -5.43 -0.22 -2.14
N ASP A 28 -6.63 -0.59 -1.65
CA ASP A 28 -7.53 0.22 -0.83
C ASP A 28 -7.29 0.04 0.68
N MET A 29 -6.25 -0.70 1.08
CA MET A 29 -5.90 -0.88 2.48
C MET A 29 -5.55 0.47 3.11
N ASP A 30 -6.25 0.81 4.19
CA ASP A 30 -6.04 2.04 4.93
C ASP A 30 -4.60 2.12 5.48
N VAL A 31 -3.98 3.29 5.37
CA VAL A 31 -2.62 3.53 5.88
C VAL A 31 -2.50 3.35 7.39
N GLU A 32 -3.58 3.55 8.15
CA GLU A 32 -3.60 3.30 9.60
C GLU A 32 -3.35 1.82 9.91
N LYS A 33 -3.64 0.93 8.95
CA LYS A 33 -3.41 -0.51 9.04
C LYS A 33 -2.06 -0.93 8.47
N CYS A 34 -1.22 -0.01 8.01
CA CYS A 34 0.09 -0.32 7.42
C CYS A 34 0.97 -1.06 8.45
N PRO A 35 1.29 -2.35 8.25
CA PRO A 35 2.03 -3.14 9.24
C PRO A 35 3.47 -2.64 9.41
N GLN A 36 4.02 -2.02 8.36
CA GLN A 36 5.37 -1.46 8.37
C GLN A 36 5.43 -0.03 8.93
N LYS A 37 4.28 0.64 9.15
CA LYS A 37 4.19 2.06 9.54
C LYS A 37 5.07 2.97 8.67
N ALA A 38 5.25 2.60 7.40
CA ALA A 38 6.19 3.22 6.47
C ALA A 38 5.50 4.07 5.39
N PHE A 39 4.24 4.45 5.62
CA PHE A 39 3.49 5.21 4.63
C PHE A 39 4.21 6.51 4.29
N GLN A 40 4.43 6.73 3.00
CA GLN A 40 4.92 8.00 2.47
C GLN A 40 4.12 8.32 1.22
N PRO A 41 3.48 9.50 1.14
CA PRO A 41 2.64 9.86 0.02
C PRO A 41 3.45 9.93 -1.28
N LYS A 42 2.82 9.55 -2.40
CA LYS A 42 3.33 9.80 -3.76
C LYS A 42 3.23 11.27 -4.15
#